data_AF-A0A2E6VPW2-F1
#
_entry.id   AF-A0A2E6VPW2-F1
#
_cell.length_a   1.000
_cell.length_b   1.000
_cell.length_c   1.000
_cell.angle_alpha   90.00
_cell.angle_beta   90.00
_cell.angle_gamma   90.00
#
_symmetry.space_group_name_H-M   'P 1'
#
loop_
_entity.id
_entity.type
_entity.pdbx_description
1 polymer ?
#
loop_
_entity_poly.entity_id
_entity_poly.type
_entity_poly.pdbx_seq_one_letter_code
_entity_poly.pdbx_strand_id
1 'polypeptide(L)'
;MDIKALQSMEVLVDSVWTPAVASTQAADVDGLFYFIYWSCIFLGILVVAPMLWFLVKYRVKNFSRKAYSQRDHGVLIETLWSVLPFFYLVVLFVWGLRGFLNLYIAPPDAMEMRITGQKWFWEISYPEDDVAVSGQGVEFVVPVDTNIKLIIIAEDVLHSFFIPNFRVKMDAVPGRYTTLWFNANKEGLYPVLCTEYCGKDHSNMLAKVRVVKQEEFRAWIEKTQAASNSLPPVALGEKLYGSKGCNACHSIDGSRLVGPSFKGLYGRDEKLADGSTVKVDDAYMRESILNPAAKIVESYQNLMTPYQGKLKEREIVGLIEYIKTLK
;
A
#
# COMPACT_ATOMS: atom_id res chain seq x y z
N MET A 1 -12.72 -10.83 13.38
CA MET A 1 -12.63 -9.45 12.88
C MET A 1 -13.38 -8.59 13.88
N ASP A 2 -12.65 -7.91 14.77
CA ASP A 2 -13.27 -7.15 15.86
C ASP A 2 -13.76 -5.81 15.32
N ILE A 3 -15.07 -5.70 15.14
CA ILE A 3 -15.76 -4.49 14.66
C ILE A 3 -15.44 -3.29 15.56
N LYS A 4 -15.09 -3.52 16.84
CA LYS A 4 -14.71 -2.45 17.77
C LYS A 4 -13.35 -1.82 17.46
N ALA A 5 -12.42 -2.56 16.87
CA ALA A 5 -11.12 -2.02 16.45
C ALA A 5 -11.22 -1.11 15.22
N LEU A 6 -12.22 -1.34 14.37
CA LEU A 6 -12.58 -0.42 13.27
C LEU A 6 -13.40 0.78 13.76
N GLN A 7 -14.17 0.63 14.84
CA GLN A 7 -14.94 1.73 15.45
C GLN A 7 -14.09 2.67 16.32
N SER A 8 -12.98 2.21 16.89
CA SER A 8 -12.03 3.07 17.62
C SER A 8 -11.09 3.84 16.70
N MET A 9 -11.04 3.46 15.42
CA MET A 9 -10.50 4.29 14.36
C MET A 9 -11.66 5.15 13.90
N GLU A 10 -11.76 6.39 14.37
CA GLU A 10 -12.58 7.40 13.73
C GLU A 10 -12.08 7.57 12.29
N VAL A 11 -12.48 6.66 11.39
CA VAL A 11 -12.59 6.99 9.99
C VAL A 11 -13.60 8.11 10.02
N LEU A 12 -13.13 9.34 10.01
CA LEU A 12 -13.97 10.52 9.90
C LEU A 12 -14.75 10.30 8.60
N VAL A 13 -16.00 9.87 8.70
CA VAL A 13 -16.87 9.62 7.55
C VAL A 13 -17.73 10.86 7.41
N ASP A 14 -17.33 11.77 6.53
CA ASP A 14 -18.09 13.00 6.28
C ASP A 14 -19.30 12.74 5.35
N SER A 15 -19.31 11.63 4.60
CA SER A 15 -20.40 11.30 3.67
C SER A 15 -20.69 9.80 3.60
N VAL A 16 -21.90 9.43 3.15
CA VAL A 16 -22.31 8.03 2.91
C VAL A 16 -21.38 7.31 1.94
N TRP A 17 -20.78 8.04 1.00
CA TRP A 17 -20.03 7.46 -0.12
C TRP A 17 -18.53 7.45 0.12
N THR A 18 -18.01 8.44 0.85
CA THR A 18 -16.58 8.69 0.90
C THR A 18 -16.13 9.13 2.30
N PRO A 19 -14.95 8.66 2.75
CA PRO A 19 -14.31 9.17 3.96
C PRO A 19 -14.00 10.67 3.85
N ALA A 20 -13.85 11.34 4.99
CA ALA A 20 -13.43 12.73 5.11
C ALA A 20 -12.18 13.03 4.28
N VAL A 21 -12.22 14.17 3.60
CA VAL A 21 -11.10 14.68 2.78
C VAL A 21 -9.98 15.14 3.71
N ALA A 22 -8.76 14.67 3.45
CA ALA A 22 -7.56 15.04 4.22
C ALA A 22 -6.31 15.20 3.35
N SER A 23 -6.47 15.31 2.03
CA SER A 23 -5.39 15.65 1.10
C SER A 23 -5.89 16.54 -0.03
N THR A 24 -4.96 17.19 -0.74
CA THR A 24 -5.28 17.93 -1.97
C THR A 24 -5.83 17.00 -3.06
N GLN A 25 -5.30 15.77 -3.16
CA GLN A 25 -5.75 14.78 -4.14
C GLN A 25 -7.18 14.32 -3.89
N ALA A 26 -7.57 14.18 -2.61
CA ALA A 26 -8.90 13.73 -2.25
C ALA A 26 -10.00 14.70 -2.69
N ALA A 27 -9.76 16.01 -2.60
CA ALA A 27 -10.71 17.01 -3.06
C ALA A 27 -10.95 16.93 -4.59
N ASP A 28 -9.88 16.77 -5.37
CA ASP A 28 -9.96 16.64 -6.84
C ASP A 28 -10.74 15.39 -7.26
N VAL A 29 -10.45 14.25 -6.62
CA VAL A 29 -11.10 12.96 -6.90
C VAL A 29 -12.58 13.00 -6.53
N ASP A 30 -12.91 13.53 -5.35
CA ASP A 30 -14.30 13.61 -4.88
C ASP A 30 -15.14 14.55 -5.76
N GLY A 31 -14.57 15.66 -6.25
CA GLY A 31 -15.24 16.56 -7.19
C GLY A 31 -15.66 15.86 -8.49
N LEU A 32 -14.75 15.10 -9.10
CA LEU A 32 -15.05 14.31 -10.30
C LEU A 32 -16.05 13.18 -10.00
N PHE A 33 -15.91 12.51 -8.85
CA PHE A 33 -16.84 11.47 -8.43
C PHE A 33 -18.27 11.99 -8.32
N TYR A 34 -18.50 13.11 -7.61
CA TYR A 34 -19.84 13.66 -7.46
C TYR A 34 -20.41 14.18 -8.78
N PHE A 35 -19.57 14.74 -9.66
CA PHE A 35 -20.00 15.13 -11.01
C PHE A 35 -20.52 13.92 -11.80
N ILE A 36 -19.77 12.82 -11.81
CA ILE A 36 -20.17 11.58 -12.49
C ILE A 36 -21.42 11.00 -11.83
N TYR A 37 -21.45 10.93 -10.50
CA TYR A 37 -22.56 10.39 -9.73
C TYR A 37 -23.88 11.10 -10.08
N TRP A 38 -23.92 12.43 -9.98
CA TRP A 38 -25.14 13.19 -10.29
C TRP A 38 -25.50 13.13 -11.78
N SER A 39 -24.50 13.07 -12.67
CA SER A 39 -24.74 12.87 -14.10
C SER A 39 -25.37 11.51 -14.38
N CYS A 40 -24.93 10.43 -13.72
CA CYS A 40 -25.53 9.11 -13.81
C CYS A 40 -26.97 9.09 -13.31
N ILE A 41 -27.27 9.77 -12.19
CA ILE A 41 -28.64 9.90 -11.68
C ILE A 41 -29.52 10.65 -12.68
N PHE A 42 -29.05 11.80 -13.19
CA PHE A 42 -29.78 12.59 -14.17
C PHE A 42 -30.05 11.83 -15.46
N LEU A 43 -29.02 11.23 -16.07
CA LEU A 43 -29.15 10.45 -17.30
C LEU A 43 -30.00 9.19 -17.07
N GLY A 44 -29.88 8.55 -15.92
CA GLY A 44 -30.72 7.44 -15.51
C GLY A 44 -32.20 7.83 -15.50
N ILE A 45 -32.56 8.96 -14.87
CA ILE A 45 -33.93 9.48 -14.88
C ILE A 45 -34.36 9.83 -16.30
N LEU A 46 -33.49 10.49 -17.08
CA LEU A 46 -33.77 10.91 -18.45
C LEU A 46 -34.06 9.73 -19.39
N VAL A 47 -33.50 8.55 -19.14
CA VAL A 47 -33.77 7.33 -19.93
C VAL A 47 -34.94 6.55 -19.34
N VAL A 48 -34.94 6.32 -18.02
CA VAL A 48 -35.91 5.44 -17.36
C VAL A 48 -37.30 6.08 -17.31
N ALA A 49 -37.43 7.37 -17.05
CA ALA A 49 -38.75 8.00 -16.94
C ALA A 49 -39.53 7.99 -18.26
N PRO A 50 -38.95 8.37 -19.43
CA PRO A 50 -39.61 8.20 -20.72
C PRO A 50 -39.90 6.74 -21.06
N MET A 51 -39.00 5.81 -20.71
CA MET A 51 -39.23 4.38 -20.93
C MET A 51 -40.48 3.91 -20.15
N LEU A 52 -40.57 4.22 -18.86
CA LEU A 52 -41.74 3.90 -18.04
C LEU A 52 -43.01 4.60 -18.55
N TRP A 53 -42.88 5.85 -19.00
CA TRP A 53 -43.98 6.59 -19.61
C TRP A 53 -44.47 5.93 -20.91
N PHE A 54 -43.56 5.51 -21.80
CA PHE A 54 -43.88 4.82 -23.04
C PHE A 54 -44.58 3.48 -22.77
N LEU A 55 -44.14 2.72 -21.76
CA LEU A 55 -44.79 1.48 -21.36
C LEU A 55 -46.27 1.69 -20.99
N VAL A 56 -46.60 2.78 -20.29
CA VAL A 56 -47.98 3.09 -19.91
C VAL A 56 -48.75 3.72 -21.08
N LYS A 57 -48.15 4.69 -21.76
CA LYS A 57 -48.80 5.49 -22.82
C LYS A 57 -49.10 4.66 -24.06
N TYR A 58 -48.16 3.81 -24.48
CA TYR A 58 -48.25 3.00 -25.70
C TYR A 58 -48.62 1.55 -25.43
N ARG A 59 -49.06 1.21 -24.21
CA ARG A 59 -49.60 -0.11 -23.87
C ARG A 59 -50.72 -0.50 -24.84
N VAL A 60 -50.54 -1.63 -25.53
CA VAL A 60 -51.56 -2.18 -26.43
C VAL A 60 -52.74 -2.68 -25.61
N LYS A 61 -53.93 -2.08 -25.85
CA LYS A 61 -55.20 -2.53 -25.26
C LYS A 61 -56.05 -3.36 -26.22
N ASN A 62 -55.80 -3.23 -27.53
CA ASN A 62 -56.49 -3.97 -28.58
C ASN A 62 -55.49 -4.30 -29.69
N PHE A 63 -55.32 -5.59 -29.99
CA PHE A 63 -54.33 -6.12 -30.93
C PHE A 63 -54.65 -5.80 -32.40
N SER A 64 -55.87 -5.37 -32.73
CA SER A 64 -56.22 -4.95 -34.10
C SER A 64 -55.84 -3.50 -34.42
N ARG A 65 -55.27 -2.76 -33.47
CA ARG A 65 -54.91 -1.35 -33.64
C ARG A 65 -53.63 -1.19 -34.47
N LYS A 66 -53.69 -0.38 -35.53
CA LYS A 66 -52.52 0.04 -36.32
C LYS A 66 -51.56 0.90 -35.47
N ALA A 67 -50.26 0.87 -35.80
CA ALA A 67 -49.23 1.66 -35.13
C ALA A 67 -49.53 3.17 -35.18
N TYR A 68 -49.13 3.89 -34.12
CA TYR A 68 -49.38 5.34 -33.99
C TYR A 68 -48.59 6.21 -34.98
N SER A 69 -47.43 5.74 -35.44
CA SER A 69 -46.56 6.46 -36.39
C SER A 69 -45.74 5.43 -37.18
N GLN A 70 -45.39 5.76 -38.42
CA GLN A 70 -44.44 5.02 -39.26
C GLN A 70 -43.06 5.70 -39.32
N ARG A 71 -42.87 6.78 -38.55
CA ARG A 71 -41.59 7.51 -38.52
C ARG A 71 -40.54 6.64 -37.83
N ASP A 72 -39.50 6.29 -38.58
CA ASP A 72 -38.36 5.49 -38.18
C ASP A 72 -37.09 6.32 -37.93
N HIS A 73 -37.00 7.52 -38.53
CA HIS A 73 -35.83 8.39 -38.43
C HIS A 73 -36.13 9.83 -37.99
N GLY A 74 -35.13 10.44 -37.38
CA GLY A 74 -35.15 11.85 -37.00
C GLY A 74 -33.74 12.42 -36.92
N VAL A 75 -33.25 12.97 -38.03
CA VAL A 75 -31.89 13.56 -38.13
C VAL A 75 -31.57 14.48 -36.95
N LEU A 76 -32.51 15.31 -36.50
CA LEU A 76 -32.30 16.20 -35.35
C LEU A 76 -32.07 15.42 -34.04
N ILE A 77 -32.92 14.44 -33.71
CA ILE A 77 -32.78 13.67 -32.47
C ILE A 77 -31.53 12.78 -32.51
N GLU A 78 -31.25 12.19 -33.67
CA GLU A 78 -30.07 11.37 -33.93
C GLU A 78 -28.77 12.16 -33.78
N THR A 79 -28.76 13.40 -34.28
CA THR A 79 -27.63 14.31 -34.11
C THR A 79 -27.48 14.71 -32.64
N LEU A 80 -28.57 15.08 -31.95
CA LEU A 80 -28.52 15.51 -30.56
C LEU A 80 -28.00 14.41 -29.62
N TRP A 81 -28.51 13.18 -29.73
CA TRP A 81 -28.06 12.08 -28.86
C TRP A 81 -26.66 11.58 -29.20
N SER A 82 -26.06 12.01 -30.31
CA SER A 82 -24.70 11.62 -30.68
C SER A 82 -23.71 12.70 -30.24
N VAL A 83 -24.03 13.96 -30.53
CA VAL A 83 -23.17 15.12 -30.25
C VAL A 83 -23.11 15.43 -28.75
N LEU A 84 -24.23 15.37 -28.03
CA LEU A 84 -24.25 15.70 -26.60
C LEU A 84 -23.40 14.71 -25.77
N PRO A 85 -23.55 13.37 -25.91
CA PRO A 85 -22.67 12.44 -25.19
C PRO A 85 -21.21 12.54 -25.60
N PHE A 86 -20.91 12.82 -26.88
CA PHE A 86 -19.54 13.05 -27.34
C PHE A 86 -18.86 14.17 -26.55
N PHE A 87 -19.46 15.37 -26.50
CA PHE A 87 -18.87 16.50 -25.77
C PHE A 87 -18.84 16.27 -24.26
N TYR A 88 -19.85 15.59 -23.70
CA TYR A 88 -19.84 15.19 -22.30
C TYR A 88 -18.65 14.26 -21.97
N LEU A 89 -18.37 13.26 -22.81
CA LEU A 89 -17.22 12.38 -22.64
C LEU A 89 -15.89 13.13 -22.81
N VAL A 90 -15.81 14.12 -23.71
CA VAL A 90 -14.63 14.98 -23.84
C VAL A 90 -14.36 15.76 -22.55
N VAL A 91 -15.39 16.32 -21.91
CA VAL A 91 -15.25 17.00 -20.62
C VAL A 91 -14.74 16.05 -19.54
N LEU A 92 -15.34 14.85 -19.43
CA LEU A 92 -14.89 13.83 -18.48
C LEU A 92 -13.44 13.41 -18.72
N PHE A 93 -13.05 13.20 -19.98
CA PHE A 93 -11.69 12.82 -20.35
C PHE A 93 -10.68 13.90 -19.94
N VAL A 94 -10.94 15.17 -20.25
CA VAL A 94 -10.01 16.27 -19.91
C VAL A 94 -9.89 16.44 -18.39
N TRP A 95 -10.99 16.37 -17.66
CA TRP A 95 -10.96 16.45 -16.19
C TRP A 95 -10.21 15.24 -15.59
N GLY A 96 -10.54 14.02 -16.03
CA GLY A 96 -9.89 12.78 -15.59
C GLY A 96 -8.39 12.77 -15.89
N LEU A 97 -7.98 13.22 -17.09
CA LEU A 97 -6.57 13.31 -17.46
C LEU A 97 -5.81 14.29 -16.57
N ARG A 98 -6.38 15.46 -16.27
CA ARG A 98 -5.76 16.43 -15.34
C ARG A 98 -5.59 15.83 -13.95
N GLY A 99 -6.62 15.17 -13.42
CA GLY A 99 -6.53 14.48 -12.12
C GLY A 99 -5.51 13.35 -12.11
N PHE A 100 -5.46 12.55 -13.19
CA PHE A 100 -4.46 11.50 -13.36
C PHE A 100 -3.04 12.07 -13.35
N LEU A 101 -2.76 13.10 -14.14
CA LEU A 101 -1.44 13.73 -14.17
C LEU A 101 -1.08 14.32 -12.79
N ASN A 102 -2.05 14.92 -12.10
CA ASN A 102 -1.86 15.45 -10.74
C ASN A 102 -1.54 14.34 -9.72
N LEU A 103 -1.99 13.10 -9.91
CA LEU A 103 -1.66 11.98 -9.01
C LEU A 103 -0.27 11.38 -9.25
N TYR A 104 0.19 11.37 -10.50
CA TYR A 104 1.43 10.68 -10.91
C TYR A 104 2.66 11.58 -11.00
N ILE A 105 2.48 12.88 -11.26
CA ILE A 105 3.58 13.84 -11.40
C ILE A 105 3.76 14.56 -10.07
N ALA A 106 4.71 14.07 -9.26
CA ALA A 106 5.06 14.68 -8.00
C ALA A 106 5.72 16.06 -8.18
N PRO A 107 5.46 17.02 -7.29
CA PRO A 107 6.24 18.25 -7.21
C PRO A 107 7.75 17.97 -7.05
N PRO A 108 8.65 18.75 -7.67
CA PRO A 108 10.09 18.50 -7.61
C PRO A 108 10.71 18.59 -6.21
N ASP A 109 10.06 19.30 -5.29
CA ASP A 109 10.46 19.53 -3.90
C ASP A 109 9.83 18.54 -2.92
N ALA A 110 9.18 17.49 -3.42
CA ALA A 110 8.50 16.52 -2.57
C ALA A 110 9.48 15.65 -1.77
N MET A 111 9.23 15.54 -0.47
CA MET A 111 9.95 14.64 0.44
C MET A 111 9.78 13.19 -0.03
N GLU A 112 10.87 12.43 -0.15
CA GLU A 112 10.79 11.04 -0.55
C GLU A 112 10.57 10.09 0.64
N MET A 113 9.60 9.21 0.51
CA MET A 113 9.37 8.10 1.44
C MET A 113 9.33 6.79 0.66
N ARG A 114 9.97 5.75 1.21
CA ARG A 114 9.97 4.41 0.62
C ARG A 114 8.99 3.52 1.36
N ILE A 115 8.12 2.85 0.61
CA ILE A 115 7.11 1.94 1.12
C ILE A 115 7.39 0.55 0.57
N THR A 116 7.57 -0.40 1.47
CA THR A 116 7.85 -1.80 1.10
C THR A 116 6.75 -2.70 1.66
N GLY A 117 6.05 -3.40 0.77
CA GLY A 117 5.04 -4.40 1.13
C GLY A 117 5.65 -5.78 1.34
N GLN A 118 5.31 -6.43 2.44
CA GLN A 118 5.65 -7.82 2.76
C GLN A 118 4.42 -8.53 3.36
N LYS A 119 4.30 -9.84 3.24
CA LYS A 119 3.26 -10.61 3.95
C LYS A 119 3.52 -10.57 5.46
N TRP A 120 2.67 -9.98 6.30
CA TRP A 120 1.51 -9.13 6.02
C TRP A 120 1.63 -7.81 6.79
N PHE A 121 2.69 -7.06 6.47
CA PHE A 121 3.03 -5.79 7.09
C PHE A 121 3.68 -4.82 6.10
N TRP A 122 3.77 -3.56 6.51
CA TRP A 122 4.42 -2.50 5.75
C TRP A 122 5.73 -2.09 6.42
N GLU A 123 6.76 -1.82 5.63
CA GLU A 123 7.95 -1.06 6.03
C GLU A 123 7.90 0.31 5.38
N ILE A 124 8.08 1.36 6.19
CA ILE A 124 8.10 2.76 5.78
C ILE A 124 9.46 3.31 6.15
N SER A 125 10.21 3.78 5.15
CA SER A 125 11.54 4.36 5.31
C SER A 125 11.55 5.83 4.89
N TYR A 126 12.27 6.63 5.66
CA TYR A 126 12.59 8.04 5.49
C TYR A 126 14.09 8.10 5.14
N PRO A 127 14.47 8.04 3.85
CA PRO A 127 15.86 7.84 3.46
C PRO A 127 16.77 9.01 3.85
N GLU A 128 16.25 10.24 3.77
CA GLU A 128 17.00 11.46 4.13
C GLU A 128 17.31 11.52 5.63
N ASP A 129 16.39 11.03 6.46
CA ASP A 129 16.52 11.02 7.92
C ASP A 129 17.14 9.74 8.49
N ASP A 130 17.39 8.75 7.64
CA ASP A 130 17.89 7.43 8.04
C ASP A 130 17.00 6.73 9.09
N VAL A 131 15.68 6.89 8.94
CA VAL A 131 14.68 6.28 9.81
C VAL A 131 13.86 5.25 9.04
N ALA A 132 13.55 4.13 9.68
CA ALA A 132 12.59 3.16 9.16
C ALA A 132 11.71 2.61 10.29
N VAL A 133 10.42 2.44 9.98
CA VAL A 133 9.45 1.79 10.86
C VAL A 133 8.76 0.67 10.09
N SER A 134 8.57 -0.48 10.73
CA SER A 134 7.87 -1.60 10.11
C SER A 134 7.16 -2.45 11.14
N GLY A 135 6.21 -3.24 10.66
CA GLY A 135 5.43 -4.16 11.47
C GLY A 135 3.95 -4.13 11.14
N GLN A 136 3.22 -5.10 11.66
CA GLN A 136 1.78 -5.18 11.45
C GLN A 136 1.09 -4.05 12.24
N GLY A 137 0.25 -3.26 11.57
CA GLY A 137 -0.40 -2.09 12.20
C GLY A 137 0.57 -0.94 12.47
N VAL A 138 1.73 -0.90 11.81
CA VAL A 138 2.74 0.14 12.01
C VAL A 138 2.15 1.55 11.84
N GLU A 139 2.53 2.44 12.75
CA GLU A 139 2.24 3.87 12.64
C GLU A 139 3.48 4.59 12.08
N PHE A 140 3.27 5.42 11.07
CA PHE A 140 4.28 6.29 10.50
C PHE A 140 3.77 7.73 10.49
N VAL A 141 4.68 8.70 10.52
CA VAL A 141 4.36 10.10 10.77
C VAL A 141 4.74 10.95 9.58
N VAL A 142 3.88 11.89 9.20
CA VAL A 142 4.13 12.83 8.11
C VAL A 142 3.77 14.26 8.52
N PRO A 143 4.48 15.27 8.02
CA PRO A 143 4.11 16.65 8.26
C PRO A 143 2.89 17.07 7.41
N VAL A 144 2.02 17.88 8.00
CA VAL A 144 0.90 18.56 7.32
C VAL A 144 1.43 19.57 6.29
N ASP A 145 0.65 19.82 5.24
CA ASP A 145 0.90 20.76 4.15
C ASP A 145 2.24 20.55 3.40
N THR A 146 2.77 19.34 3.45
CA THR A 146 4.04 18.96 2.80
C THR A 146 3.80 18.01 1.64
N ASN A 147 4.46 18.25 0.51
CA ASN A 147 4.44 17.34 -0.65
C ASN A 147 5.30 16.11 -0.33
N ILE A 148 4.69 14.92 -0.39
CA ILE A 148 5.35 13.66 -0.06
C ILE A 148 5.22 12.71 -1.25
N LYS A 149 6.36 12.30 -1.79
CA LYS A 149 6.47 11.33 -2.87
C LYS A 149 6.72 9.95 -2.28
N LEU A 150 5.83 9.03 -2.59
CA LEU A 150 5.92 7.63 -2.22
C LEU A 150 6.62 6.84 -3.34
N ILE A 151 7.67 6.11 -2.97
CA ILE A 151 8.35 5.12 -3.81
C ILE A 151 8.00 3.75 -3.26
N ILE A 152 7.18 2.99 -3.99
CA ILE A 152 6.53 1.79 -3.49
C ILE A 152 7.07 0.56 -4.22
N ILE A 153 7.35 -0.50 -3.46
CA ILE A 153 7.75 -1.82 -3.97
C ILE A 153 7.22 -2.92 -3.06
N ALA A 154 7.20 -4.16 -3.53
CA ALA A 154 6.96 -5.34 -2.70
C ALA A 154 8.16 -6.29 -2.74
N GLU A 155 8.39 -7.03 -1.67
CA GLU A 155 9.46 -8.06 -1.64
C GLU A 155 8.97 -9.47 -1.98
N ASP A 156 7.66 -9.73 -1.92
CA ASP A 156 7.09 -11.06 -2.11
C ASP A 156 5.99 -11.13 -3.19
N VAL A 157 4.77 -10.72 -2.88
CA VAL A 157 3.61 -10.73 -3.79
C VAL A 157 3.12 -9.33 -4.06
N LEU A 158 2.12 -9.20 -4.93
CA LEU A 158 1.44 -7.93 -5.12
C LEU A 158 0.74 -7.51 -3.82
N HIS A 159 0.93 -6.24 -3.47
CA HIS A 159 0.13 -5.54 -2.45
C HIS A 159 -0.38 -4.24 -3.06
N SER A 160 -1.23 -3.50 -2.36
CA SER A 160 -1.65 -2.18 -2.81
C SER A 160 -1.79 -1.26 -1.62
N PHE A 161 -0.96 -0.22 -1.59
CA PHE A 161 -0.89 0.73 -0.49
C PHE A 161 -1.97 1.79 -0.70
N PHE A 162 -2.96 1.82 0.21
CA PHE A 162 -4.09 2.73 0.10
C PHE A 162 -4.28 3.56 1.36
N ILE A 163 -4.33 4.88 1.20
CA ILE A 163 -4.78 5.81 2.25
C ILE A 163 -6.15 6.35 1.82
N PRO A 164 -7.28 5.80 2.34
CA PRO A 164 -8.61 6.15 1.87
C PRO A 164 -8.90 7.64 1.92
N ASN A 165 -8.66 8.30 3.06
CA ASN A 165 -8.91 9.73 3.26
C ASN A 165 -8.11 10.65 2.32
N PHE A 166 -7.03 10.14 1.71
CA PHE A 166 -6.22 10.90 0.76
C PHE A 166 -6.54 10.55 -0.71
N ARG A 167 -7.39 9.54 -0.97
CA ARG A 167 -7.67 8.96 -2.31
C ARG A 167 -6.42 8.55 -3.07
N VAL A 168 -5.40 8.14 -2.32
CA VAL A 168 -4.04 7.86 -2.80
C VAL A 168 -3.83 6.36 -2.67
N LYS A 169 -3.82 5.67 -3.83
CA LYS A 169 -3.68 4.22 -3.96
C LYS A 169 -2.64 3.91 -5.02
N MET A 170 -1.70 3.01 -4.71
CA MET A 170 -0.82 2.45 -5.73
C MET A 170 -0.37 1.05 -5.35
N ASP A 171 -0.25 0.21 -6.38
CA ASP A 171 0.14 -1.18 -6.20
C ASP A 171 1.64 -1.28 -5.94
N ALA A 172 2.00 -2.07 -4.94
CA ALA A 172 3.37 -2.45 -4.62
C ALA A 172 3.70 -3.72 -5.42
N VAL A 173 4.63 -3.61 -6.35
CA VAL A 173 4.91 -4.66 -7.34
C VAL A 173 6.30 -5.25 -7.12
N PRO A 174 6.44 -6.58 -6.95
CA PRO A 174 7.76 -7.20 -6.86
C PRO A 174 8.61 -6.89 -8.10
N GLY A 175 9.85 -6.45 -7.87
CA GLY A 175 10.82 -6.14 -8.93
C GLY A 175 10.56 -4.84 -9.70
N ARG A 176 9.56 -4.02 -9.31
CA ARG A 176 9.26 -2.74 -9.96
C ARG A 176 8.90 -1.67 -8.93
N TYR A 177 9.60 -0.53 -9.00
CA TYR A 177 9.17 0.66 -8.28
C TYR A 177 7.96 1.29 -8.95
N THR A 178 6.94 1.56 -8.15
CA THR A 178 5.80 2.40 -8.49
C THR A 178 5.88 3.68 -7.67
N THR A 179 5.30 4.76 -8.18
CA THR A 179 5.34 6.06 -7.51
C THR A 179 4.00 6.74 -7.57
N LEU A 180 3.70 7.48 -6.51
CA LEU A 180 2.64 8.46 -6.43
C LEU A 180 3.06 9.51 -5.40
N TRP A 181 2.24 10.54 -5.21
CA TRP A 181 2.49 11.52 -4.17
C TRP A 181 1.18 11.99 -3.55
N PHE A 182 1.30 12.63 -2.40
CA PHE A 182 0.20 13.34 -1.78
C PHE A 182 0.67 14.57 -1.03
N ASN A 183 -0.28 15.45 -0.71
CA ASN A 183 -0.11 16.52 0.27
C ASN A 183 -1.27 16.44 1.26
N ALA A 184 -0.97 16.13 2.52
CA ALA A 184 -1.96 15.99 3.57
C ALA A 184 -2.23 17.35 4.21
N ASN A 185 -3.47 17.85 4.12
CA ASN A 185 -3.83 19.22 4.53
C ASN A 185 -4.66 19.27 5.82
N LYS A 186 -4.76 18.14 6.53
CA LYS A 186 -5.49 18.02 7.79
C LYS A 186 -4.71 17.10 8.74
N GLU A 187 -4.44 17.61 9.94
CA GLU A 187 -3.85 16.83 11.03
C GLU A 187 -4.82 15.71 11.46
N GLY A 188 -4.27 14.56 11.85
CA GLY A 188 -5.07 13.43 12.26
C GLY A 188 -4.36 12.09 12.10
N LEU A 189 -5.05 11.02 12.48
CA LEU A 189 -4.59 9.64 12.32
C LEU A 189 -5.49 8.94 11.30
N TYR A 190 -4.93 8.49 10.20
CA TYR A 190 -5.68 7.89 9.10
C TYR A 190 -5.27 6.43 8.87
N PRO A 191 -6.22 5.55 8.53
CA PRO A 191 -5.92 4.16 8.21
C PRO A 191 -5.14 4.06 6.90
N VAL A 192 -4.25 3.08 6.85
CA VAL A 192 -3.64 2.59 5.62
C VAL A 192 -4.02 1.12 5.45
N LEU A 193 -4.53 0.79 4.27
CA LEU A 193 -5.07 -0.52 3.96
C LEU A 193 -4.23 -1.18 2.86
N CYS A 194 -4.10 -2.50 2.93
CA CYS A 194 -3.74 -3.29 1.76
C CYS A 194 -4.99 -3.54 0.91
N THR A 195 -4.98 -3.12 -0.36
CA THR A 195 -6.12 -3.26 -1.29
C THR A 195 -5.83 -4.17 -2.49
N GLU A 196 -4.85 -5.06 -2.35
CA GLU A 196 -4.60 -6.14 -3.32
C GLU A 196 -4.46 -7.44 -2.54
N TYR A 197 -5.17 -8.49 -2.97
CA TYR A 197 -5.25 -9.72 -2.19
C TYR A 197 -3.89 -10.40 -2.11
N CYS A 198 -3.27 -10.37 -0.93
CA CYS A 198 -1.90 -10.83 -0.71
C CYS A 198 -1.79 -12.11 0.15
N GLY A 199 -2.92 -12.80 0.40
CA GLY A 199 -2.96 -14.10 1.08
C GLY A 199 -3.73 -14.11 2.40
N LYS A 200 -3.37 -15.07 3.27
CA LYS A 200 -4.15 -15.44 4.48
C LYS A 200 -4.46 -14.26 5.40
N ASP A 201 -3.49 -13.39 5.66
CA ASP A 201 -3.63 -12.28 6.62
C ASP A 201 -3.83 -10.92 5.93
N HIS A 202 -4.28 -10.93 4.67
CA HIS A 202 -4.53 -9.73 3.87
C HIS A 202 -5.38 -8.68 4.60
N SER A 203 -6.47 -9.09 5.26
CA SER A 203 -7.35 -8.15 5.97
C SER A 203 -6.74 -7.53 7.23
N ASN A 204 -5.66 -8.10 7.76
CA ASN A 204 -4.94 -7.56 8.92
C ASN A 204 -3.64 -6.84 8.51
N MET A 205 -3.36 -6.71 7.21
CA MET A 205 -2.23 -5.95 6.68
C MET A 205 -2.52 -4.44 6.69
N LEU A 206 -2.61 -3.90 7.90
CA LEU A 206 -2.95 -2.51 8.17
C LEU A 206 -1.71 -1.71 8.55
N ALA A 207 -1.77 -0.41 8.34
CA ALA A 207 -0.86 0.59 8.91
C ALA A 207 -1.66 1.86 9.24
N LYS A 208 -1.00 2.85 9.83
CA LYS A 208 -1.61 4.16 10.13
C LYS A 208 -0.64 5.28 9.74
N VAL A 209 -1.18 6.31 9.13
CA VAL A 209 -0.45 7.56 8.89
C VAL A 209 -0.92 8.61 9.88
N ARG A 210 0.00 9.16 10.66
CA ARG A 210 -0.27 10.26 11.58
C ARG A 210 0.25 11.56 10.97
N VAL A 211 -0.67 12.44 10.59
CA VAL A 211 -0.38 13.76 10.05
C VAL A 211 -0.27 14.74 11.20
N VAL A 212 0.88 15.38 11.32
CA VAL A 212 1.24 16.26 12.44
C VAL A 212 1.86 17.56 11.96
N LYS A 213 2.08 18.49 12.87
CA LYS A 213 2.84 19.71 12.56
C LYS A 213 4.32 19.43 12.33
N GLN A 214 4.99 20.33 11.61
CA GLN A 214 6.39 20.16 11.21
C GLN A 214 7.35 19.99 12.40
N GLU A 215 7.09 20.67 13.52
CA GLU A 215 7.87 20.55 14.75
C GLU A 215 7.73 19.17 15.40
N GLU A 216 6.53 18.60 15.39
CA GLU A 216 6.26 17.29 15.97
C GLU A 216 6.83 16.18 15.08
N PHE A 217 6.73 16.34 13.77
CA PHE A 217 7.39 15.44 12.81
C PHE A 217 8.90 15.38 13.05
N ARG A 218 9.57 16.55 13.15
CA ARG A 218 11.01 16.62 13.43
C ARG A 218 11.38 15.97 14.76
N ALA A 219 10.63 16.27 15.83
CA ALA A 219 10.86 15.64 17.13
C ALA A 219 10.66 14.11 17.09
N TRP A 220 9.70 13.63 16.30
CA TRP A 220 9.48 12.20 16.10
C TRP A 220 10.64 11.54 15.34
N ILE A 221 11.16 12.17 14.29
CA ILE A 221 12.34 11.71 13.55
C ILE A 221 13.54 11.59 14.48
N GLU A 222 13.89 12.67 15.19
CA GLU A 222 15.03 12.70 16.12
C GLU A 222 14.92 11.61 17.19
N LYS A 223 13.75 11.47 17.81
CA LYS A 223 13.49 10.42 18.80
C LYS A 223 13.63 9.03 18.21
N THR A 224 13.10 8.80 17.01
CA THR A 224 13.12 7.47 16.37
C THR A 224 14.53 7.10 15.93
N GLN A 225 15.28 8.06 15.40
CA GLN A 225 16.68 7.90 15.02
C GLN A 225 17.55 7.63 16.26
N ALA A 226 17.36 8.39 17.33
CA ALA A 226 18.06 8.18 18.60
C ALA A 226 17.76 6.80 19.18
N ALA A 227 16.49 6.37 19.18
CA ALA A 227 16.09 5.05 19.66
C ALA A 227 16.73 3.92 18.83
N SER A 228 16.80 4.05 17.51
CA SER A 228 17.48 3.07 16.65
C SER A 228 18.98 3.00 16.96
N ASN A 229 19.62 4.15 17.13
CA ASN A 229 21.06 4.25 17.40
C ASN A 229 21.46 3.88 18.84
N SER A 230 20.53 3.93 19.80
CA SER A 230 20.82 3.66 21.21
C SER A 230 20.55 2.22 21.66
N LEU A 231 19.89 1.39 20.85
CA LEU A 231 19.59 0.02 21.24
C LEU A 231 20.87 -0.80 21.44
N PRO A 232 21.00 -1.55 22.56
CA PRO A 232 22.05 -2.55 22.72
C PRO A 232 22.04 -3.54 21.55
N PRO A 233 23.19 -4.09 21.12
CA PRO A 233 23.27 -4.93 19.91
C PRO A 233 22.24 -6.07 19.86
N VAL A 234 22.06 -6.80 20.96
CA VAL A 234 21.07 -7.90 21.05
C VAL A 234 19.64 -7.41 20.86
N ALA A 235 19.26 -6.31 21.52
CA ALA A 235 17.91 -5.74 21.41
C ALA A 235 17.65 -5.15 20.01
N LEU A 236 18.69 -4.59 19.38
CA LEU A 236 18.65 -4.15 17.99
C LEU A 236 18.42 -5.35 17.06
N GLY A 237 19.17 -6.44 17.24
CA GLY A 237 19.00 -7.67 16.46
C GLY A 237 17.63 -8.31 16.62
N GLU A 238 17.09 -8.36 17.83
CA GLU A 238 15.73 -8.87 18.08
C GLU A 238 14.67 -8.03 17.35
N LYS A 239 14.79 -6.71 17.42
CA LYS A 239 13.91 -5.80 16.68
C LYS A 239 14.02 -6.04 15.17
N LEU A 240 15.25 -6.11 14.64
CA LEU A 240 15.52 -6.32 13.22
C LEU A 240 15.02 -7.68 12.73
N TYR A 241 15.09 -8.72 13.55
CA TYR A 241 14.59 -10.05 13.21
C TYR A 241 13.10 -10.04 12.84
N GLY A 242 12.28 -9.23 13.53
CA GLY A 242 10.89 -9.01 13.15
C GLY A 242 10.73 -7.95 12.06
N SER A 243 11.41 -6.80 12.21
CA SER A 243 11.18 -5.62 11.38
C SER A 243 11.71 -5.78 9.94
N LYS A 244 12.72 -6.62 9.74
CA LYS A 244 13.31 -6.94 8.43
C LYS A 244 12.80 -8.27 7.87
N GLY A 245 11.71 -8.83 8.43
CA GLY A 245 11.05 -10.01 7.89
C GLY A 245 11.83 -11.32 8.04
N CYS A 246 12.93 -11.36 8.80
CA CYS A 246 13.70 -12.59 9.02
C CYS A 246 12.84 -13.69 9.66
N ASN A 247 11.93 -13.29 10.56
CA ASN A 247 10.97 -14.16 11.24
C ASN A 247 9.94 -14.84 10.32
N ALA A 248 9.75 -14.35 9.09
CA ALA A 248 8.86 -14.99 8.12
C ALA A 248 9.46 -16.29 7.55
N CYS A 249 10.80 -16.39 7.53
CA CYS A 249 11.52 -17.49 6.90
C CYS A 249 12.34 -18.32 7.90
N HIS A 250 12.82 -17.72 8.99
CA HIS A 250 13.67 -18.36 9.99
C HIS A 250 12.94 -18.41 11.32
N SER A 251 12.88 -19.58 11.97
CA SER A 251 12.27 -19.74 13.27
C SER A 251 13.30 -19.62 14.39
N ILE A 252 12.85 -19.29 15.61
CA ILE A 252 13.70 -19.27 16.83
C ILE A 252 13.39 -20.43 17.79
N ASP A 253 12.43 -21.28 17.46
CA ASP A 253 11.96 -22.39 18.31
C ASP A 253 12.42 -23.78 17.83
N GLY A 254 13.06 -23.85 16.65
CA GLY A 254 13.49 -25.09 16.01
C GLY A 254 12.52 -25.59 14.93
N SER A 255 11.36 -24.98 14.76
CA SER A 255 10.40 -25.37 13.72
C SER A 255 10.98 -25.15 12.32
N ARG A 256 10.64 -26.04 11.38
CA ARG A 256 11.09 -25.92 9.99
C ARG A 256 10.20 -24.93 9.24
N LEU A 257 10.81 -23.86 8.72
CA LEU A 257 10.18 -22.87 7.85
C LEU A 257 10.84 -22.90 6.46
N VAL A 258 10.80 -21.79 5.73
CA VAL A 258 11.45 -21.61 4.43
C VAL A 258 12.98 -21.70 4.55
N GLY A 259 13.53 -21.18 5.64
CA GLY A 259 14.95 -21.23 5.98
C GLY A 259 15.23 -22.03 7.27
N PRO A 260 16.52 -22.30 7.57
CA PRO A 260 16.94 -22.99 8.79
C PRO A 260 16.59 -22.19 10.05
N SER A 261 16.28 -22.90 11.14
CA SER A 261 16.05 -22.28 12.44
C SER A 261 17.33 -21.66 13.00
N PHE A 262 17.19 -20.52 13.68
CA PHE A 262 18.26 -19.86 14.42
C PHE A 262 18.50 -20.47 15.81
N LYS A 263 17.62 -21.35 16.29
CA LYS A 263 17.77 -22.01 17.58
C LYS A 263 19.04 -22.86 17.64
N GLY A 264 19.93 -22.52 18.56
CA GLY A 264 21.21 -23.19 18.78
C GLY A 264 22.11 -23.16 17.54
N LEU A 265 21.91 -22.22 16.63
CA LEU A 265 22.63 -22.18 15.35
C LEU A 265 24.08 -21.77 15.54
N TYR A 266 24.34 -20.78 16.39
CA TYR A 266 25.68 -20.23 16.54
C TYR A 266 26.66 -21.23 17.15
N GLY A 267 27.83 -21.37 16.51
CA GLY A 267 28.93 -22.21 16.96
C GLY A 267 28.81 -23.69 16.62
N ARG A 268 27.68 -24.14 16.04
CA ARG A 268 27.52 -25.52 15.57
C ARG A 268 28.15 -25.72 14.20
N ASP A 269 28.44 -26.97 13.86
CA ASP A 269 28.85 -27.35 12.51
C ASP A 269 27.62 -27.63 11.65
N GLU A 270 27.51 -26.91 10.54
CA GLU A 270 26.39 -27.01 9.61
C GLU A 270 26.83 -27.66 8.30
N LYS A 271 26.06 -28.64 7.83
CA LYS A 271 26.28 -29.28 6.52
C LYS A 271 25.66 -28.43 5.42
N LEU A 272 26.39 -28.27 4.33
CA LEU A 272 25.96 -27.54 3.14
C LEU A 272 25.47 -28.50 2.05
N ALA A 273 24.69 -27.97 1.11
CA ALA A 273 24.13 -28.71 -0.01
C ALA A 273 25.19 -29.28 -0.98
N ASP A 274 26.42 -28.75 -0.96
CA ASP A 274 27.56 -29.26 -1.73
C ASP A 274 28.32 -30.40 -1.02
N GLY A 275 27.87 -30.81 0.17
CA GLY A 275 28.46 -31.86 0.98
C GLY A 275 29.59 -31.39 1.92
N SER A 276 29.99 -30.11 1.84
CA SER A 276 30.95 -29.53 2.78
C SER A 276 30.30 -29.25 4.14
N THR A 277 31.14 -29.02 5.15
CA THR A 277 30.70 -28.62 6.50
C THR A 277 31.36 -27.31 6.86
N VAL A 278 30.59 -26.38 7.44
CA VAL A 278 31.06 -25.08 7.86
C VAL A 278 30.69 -24.85 9.32
N LYS A 279 31.59 -24.25 10.08
CA LYS A 279 31.28 -23.79 11.43
C LYS A 279 30.47 -22.50 11.34
N VAL A 280 29.34 -22.43 12.02
CA VAL A 280 28.51 -21.22 12.04
C VAL A 280 29.14 -20.18 12.97
N ASP A 281 29.98 -19.32 12.42
CA ASP A 281 30.59 -18.17 13.10
C ASP A 281 30.07 -16.83 12.56
N ASP A 282 30.59 -15.71 13.09
CA ASP A 282 30.18 -14.36 12.69
C ASP A 282 30.40 -14.11 11.19
N ALA A 283 31.46 -14.66 10.62
CA ALA A 283 31.78 -14.51 9.20
C ALA A 283 30.77 -15.29 8.33
N TYR A 284 30.44 -16.53 8.71
CA TYR A 284 29.42 -17.32 8.04
C TYR A 284 28.05 -16.65 8.08
N MET A 285 27.63 -16.15 9.25
CA MET A 285 26.33 -15.48 9.37
C MET A 285 26.28 -14.19 8.58
N ARG A 286 27.33 -13.38 8.64
CA ARG A 286 27.46 -12.17 7.81
C ARG A 286 27.37 -12.50 6.33
N GLU A 287 28.11 -13.50 5.86
CA GLU A 287 28.10 -13.92 4.46
C GLU A 287 26.72 -14.46 4.06
N SER A 288 26.07 -15.24 4.92
CA SER A 288 24.73 -15.78 4.67
C SER A 288 23.66 -14.68 4.58
N ILE A 289 23.80 -13.59 5.36
CA ILE A 289 22.89 -12.44 5.29
C ILE A 289 23.11 -11.63 4.00
N LEU A 290 24.37 -11.37 3.64
CA LEU A 290 24.72 -10.51 2.51
C LEU A 290 24.64 -11.23 1.16
N ASN A 291 25.03 -12.50 1.12
CA ASN A 291 25.11 -13.36 -0.06
C ASN A 291 24.61 -14.79 0.26
N PRO A 292 23.30 -14.98 0.48
CA PRO A 292 22.71 -16.26 0.89
C PRO A 292 22.92 -17.41 -0.11
N ALA A 293 23.17 -17.09 -1.38
CA ALA A 293 23.43 -18.09 -2.42
C ALA A 293 24.81 -18.76 -2.30
N ALA A 294 25.73 -18.20 -1.51
CA ALA A 294 27.10 -18.70 -1.40
C ALA A 294 27.19 -20.04 -0.65
N LYS A 295 26.39 -20.20 0.40
CA LYS A 295 26.44 -21.37 1.30
C LYS A 295 25.03 -21.79 1.70
N ILE A 296 24.48 -22.72 0.95
CA ILE A 296 23.12 -23.22 1.17
C ILE A 296 23.18 -24.41 2.13
N VAL A 297 22.44 -24.32 3.24
CA VAL A 297 22.32 -25.43 4.20
C VAL A 297 21.66 -26.65 3.55
N GLU A 298 22.14 -27.83 3.90
CA GLU A 298 21.60 -29.10 3.43
C GLU A 298 20.07 -29.15 3.57
N SER A 299 19.40 -29.66 2.53
CA SER A 299 17.93 -29.77 2.46
C SER A 299 17.15 -28.45 2.40
N TYR A 300 17.78 -27.29 2.17
CA TYR A 300 17.10 -26.02 1.88
C TYR A 300 17.34 -25.56 0.43
N GLN A 301 16.44 -24.69 -0.07
CA GLN A 301 16.55 -24.07 -1.39
C GLN A 301 17.03 -22.62 -1.26
N ASN A 302 17.66 -22.10 -2.31
CA ASN A 302 18.07 -20.69 -2.39
C ASN A 302 16.85 -19.78 -2.63
N LEU A 303 16.10 -19.50 -1.57
CA LEU A 303 14.93 -18.61 -1.58
C LEU A 303 15.15 -17.33 -0.77
N MET A 304 16.26 -17.24 -0.02
CA MET A 304 16.58 -16.06 0.78
C MET A 304 17.11 -14.95 -0.12
N THR A 305 16.53 -13.75 -0.01
CA THR A 305 16.98 -12.58 -0.75
C THR A 305 18.24 -11.99 -0.11
N PRO A 306 19.20 -11.49 -0.90
CA PRO A 306 20.40 -10.86 -0.36
C PRO A 306 20.09 -9.54 0.34
N TYR A 307 20.72 -9.31 1.50
CA TYR A 307 20.65 -8.04 2.24
C TYR A 307 21.85 -7.11 1.97
N GLN A 308 22.68 -7.42 0.97
CA GLN A 308 23.78 -6.55 0.54
C GLN A 308 23.26 -5.15 0.19
N GLY A 309 23.75 -4.14 0.91
CA GLY A 309 23.32 -2.74 0.77
C GLY A 309 21.96 -2.41 1.38
N LYS A 310 21.25 -3.40 1.96
CA LYS A 310 19.98 -3.21 2.68
C LYS A 310 20.16 -3.07 4.19
N LEU A 311 21.26 -3.60 4.73
CA LEU A 311 21.60 -3.52 6.16
C LEU A 311 22.93 -2.81 6.36
N LYS A 312 22.98 -1.99 7.41
CA LYS A 312 24.21 -1.36 7.91
C LYS A 312 25.01 -2.32 8.75
N GLU A 313 26.28 -2.01 8.93
CA GLU A 313 27.20 -2.82 9.73
C GLU A 313 26.69 -3.07 11.15
N ARG A 314 26.19 -2.02 11.82
CA ARG A 314 25.62 -2.13 13.17
C ARG A 314 24.41 -3.07 13.21
N GLU A 315 23.59 -3.05 12.17
CA GLU A 315 22.39 -3.89 12.08
C GLU A 315 22.74 -5.36 11.89
N ILE A 316 23.75 -5.64 11.04
CA ILE A 316 24.29 -7.00 10.84
C ILE A 316 24.87 -7.53 12.15
N VAL A 317 25.70 -6.73 12.82
CA VAL A 317 26.27 -7.09 14.13
C VAL A 317 25.15 -7.32 15.15
N GLY A 318 24.13 -6.46 15.19
CA GLY A 318 22.98 -6.63 16.08
C GLY A 318 22.26 -7.96 15.85
N LEU A 319 21.93 -8.29 14.60
CA LEU A 319 21.30 -9.57 14.23
C LEU A 319 22.15 -10.78 14.66
N ILE A 320 23.46 -10.72 14.41
CA ILE A 320 24.40 -11.76 14.83
C ILE A 320 24.40 -11.92 16.35
N GLU A 321 24.51 -10.83 17.10
CA GLU A 321 24.49 -10.85 18.56
C GLU A 321 23.17 -11.40 19.12
N TYR A 322 22.03 -11.07 18.49
CA TYR A 322 20.75 -11.66 18.85
C TYR A 322 20.71 -13.17 18.59
N ILE A 323 21.15 -13.64 17.41
CA ILE A 323 21.19 -15.08 17.08
C ILE A 323 22.05 -15.86 18.08
N LYS A 324 23.18 -15.30 18.54
CA LYS A 324 24.02 -15.91 19.59
C LYS A 324 23.28 -16.18 20.90
N THR A 325 22.21 -15.45 21.20
CA THR A 325 21.40 -15.65 22.41
C THR A 325 20.42 -16.82 22.30
N LEU A 326 20.09 -17.25 21.07
CA LEU A 326 19.10 -18.29 20.80
C LEU A 326 19.75 -19.67 20.91
N LYS A 327 19.61 -20.31 22.07
CA LYS A 327 20.22 -21.62 22.37
C LYS A 327 19.32 -22.81 22.07
#